data_AF-A0A957WEH8-F1
#
_entry.id   AF-A0A957WEH8-F1
#
_cell.length_a   1.000
_cell.length_b   1.000
_cell.length_c   1.000
_cell.angle_alpha   90.00
_cell.angle_beta   90.00
_cell.angle_gamma   90.00
#
_symmetry.space_group_name_H-M   'P 1'
#
loop_
_entity.id
_entity.type
_entity.pdbx_description
1 polymer ?
#
loop_
_entity_poly.entity_id
_entity_poly.type
_entity_poly.pdbx_seq_one_letter_code
_entity_poly.pdbx_strand_id
1 'polypeptide(L)'
;DAIVWEWHVWDHLIQDYDNTKPNYGVVADHPELIDLNFTLNTKADWNHINAVDYNAEFDQVMLSVHNFSEIWIIDHSTTTAEAAGHSGGNSGQGGDLLYRWGNPQSYDAGSADDQQLFVQHDAEWIPSGYPGEGNILVFNNGQGRSDGNYSSVDEIVPPVDDAGVYSLTTGSAYEPTVPTWSYTAATPTDFYATNISGAQRLSNGNTLICDGPNGDFFEVTSDKETIWSYDYDGGVFRVTRYAADYAGLPVQ
;
A
#
# COMPACT_ATOMS: atom_id res chain seq x y z
N ASP A 1 7.44 -15.48 -24.79
CA ASP A 1 7.02 -15.11 -23.43
C ASP A 1 5.80 -15.93 -23.04
N ALA A 2 5.74 -16.37 -21.79
CA ALA A 2 4.61 -17.12 -21.22
C ALA A 2 4.23 -16.46 -19.89
N ILE A 3 2.94 -16.44 -19.59
CA ILE A 3 2.44 -16.04 -18.26
C ILE A 3 2.88 -17.13 -17.28
N VAL A 4 3.61 -16.74 -16.23
CA VAL A 4 4.12 -17.66 -15.20
C VAL A 4 3.21 -17.72 -13.97
N TRP A 5 2.42 -16.66 -13.75
CA TRP A 5 1.48 -16.52 -12.65
C TRP A 5 0.50 -15.38 -12.99
N GLU A 6 -0.74 -15.50 -12.52
CA GLU A 6 -1.76 -14.45 -12.62
C GLU A 6 -2.68 -14.53 -11.41
N TRP A 7 -3.18 -13.38 -11.00
CA TRP A 7 -4.14 -13.22 -9.90
C TRP A 7 -5.19 -12.22 -10.33
N HIS A 8 -6.44 -12.50 -9.97
CA HIS A 8 -7.58 -11.68 -10.36
C HIS A 8 -8.36 -11.26 -9.14
N VAL A 9 -8.43 -9.95 -8.90
CA VAL A 9 -9.32 -9.36 -7.87
C VAL A 9 -10.73 -9.96 -7.90
N TRP A 10 -11.22 -10.30 -9.10
CA TRP A 10 -12.57 -10.82 -9.33
C TRP A 10 -12.86 -12.18 -8.70
N ASP A 11 -11.81 -12.96 -8.39
CA ASP A 11 -11.94 -14.27 -7.77
C ASP A 11 -12.11 -14.18 -6.24
N HIS A 12 -11.84 -13.01 -5.64
CA HIS A 12 -11.78 -12.79 -4.18
C HIS A 12 -12.82 -11.76 -3.70
N LEU A 13 -13.99 -11.74 -4.33
CA LEU A 13 -15.05 -10.77 -4.02
C LEU A 13 -16.02 -11.27 -2.96
N ILE A 14 -16.52 -10.35 -2.14
CA ILE A 14 -17.71 -10.52 -1.29
C ILE A 14 -18.70 -9.38 -1.56
N GLN A 15 -19.98 -9.60 -1.26
CA GLN A 15 -21.02 -8.57 -1.28
C GLN A 15 -22.13 -8.89 -0.28
N ASP A 16 -22.81 -7.87 0.24
CA ASP A 16 -23.92 -8.02 1.19
C ASP A 16 -25.21 -7.32 0.71
N TYR A 17 -25.25 -6.90 -0.55
CA TYR A 17 -26.33 -6.12 -1.15
C TYR A 17 -27.51 -6.98 -1.66
N ASP A 18 -27.23 -8.03 -2.44
CA ASP A 18 -28.26 -8.88 -3.06
C ASP A 18 -27.99 -10.35 -2.77
N ASN A 19 -28.78 -10.91 -1.85
CA ASN A 19 -28.66 -12.30 -1.41
C ASN A 19 -29.00 -13.36 -2.45
N THR A 20 -29.42 -12.95 -3.64
CA THR A 20 -29.66 -13.85 -4.78
C THR A 20 -28.48 -13.91 -5.75
N LYS A 21 -27.44 -13.09 -5.54
CA LYS A 21 -26.24 -13.04 -6.39
C LYS A 21 -25.08 -13.83 -5.79
N PRO A 22 -24.07 -14.20 -6.60
CA PRO A 22 -22.85 -14.82 -6.10
C PRO A 22 -22.19 -14.00 -4.98
N ASN A 23 -21.39 -14.70 -4.18
CA ASN A 23 -20.55 -14.13 -3.13
C ASN A 23 -21.32 -13.30 -2.08
N TYR A 24 -22.62 -13.60 -1.89
CA TYR A 24 -23.37 -13.00 -0.79
C TYR A 24 -22.87 -13.50 0.56
N GLY A 25 -22.51 -12.57 1.45
CA GLY A 25 -22.03 -12.89 2.79
C GLY A 25 -22.10 -11.68 3.73
N VAL A 26 -21.55 -11.84 4.93
CA VAL A 26 -21.38 -10.74 5.89
C VAL A 26 -19.96 -10.22 5.72
N VAL A 27 -19.80 -9.00 5.22
CA VAL A 27 -18.49 -8.43 4.86
C VAL A 27 -17.51 -8.45 6.04
N ALA A 28 -17.98 -8.06 7.24
CA ALA A 28 -17.17 -8.05 8.46
C ALA A 28 -16.61 -9.43 8.88
N ASP A 29 -17.23 -10.53 8.42
CA ASP A 29 -16.79 -11.89 8.75
C ASP A 29 -15.70 -12.40 7.79
N HIS A 30 -15.40 -11.65 6.72
CA HIS A 30 -14.49 -12.02 5.63
C HIS A 30 -13.49 -10.90 5.30
N PRO A 31 -12.61 -10.50 6.24
CA PRO A 31 -11.59 -9.47 5.99
C PRO A 31 -10.61 -9.83 4.86
N GLU A 32 -10.48 -11.13 4.56
CA GLU A 32 -9.68 -11.70 3.47
C GLU A 32 -10.29 -11.49 2.06
N LEU A 33 -11.57 -11.09 1.99
CA LEU A 33 -12.29 -10.85 0.73
C LEU A 33 -12.55 -9.36 0.50
N ILE A 34 -12.82 -9.01 -0.75
CA ILE A 34 -12.94 -7.63 -1.22
C ILE A 34 -14.42 -7.30 -1.43
N ASP A 35 -14.95 -6.37 -0.64
CA ASP A 35 -16.33 -5.92 -0.85
C ASP A 35 -16.45 -5.15 -2.17
N LEU A 36 -17.12 -5.76 -3.14
CA LEU A 36 -17.39 -5.17 -4.44
C LEU A 36 -18.22 -3.89 -4.33
N ASN A 37 -19.04 -3.77 -3.29
CA ASN A 37 -19.92 -2.63 -3.11
C ASN A 37 -19.24 -1.46 -2.43
N PHE A 38 -18.09 -1.63 -1.77
CA PHE A 38 -17.50 -0.54 -0.99
C PHE A 38 -17.29 0.74 -1.81
N THR A 39 -16.67 0.63 -2.99
CA THR A 39 -16.33 1.83 -3.76
C THR A 39 -17.54 2.47 -4.45
N LEU A 40 -18.68 1.75 -4.61
CA LEU A 40 -19.89 2.09 -5.39
C LEU A 40 -19.64 2.97 -6.64
N ASN A 41 -18.44 2.91 -7.20
CA ASN A 41 -18.04 3.80 -8.27
C ASN A 41 -18.52 3.13 -9.56
N THR A 42 -19.34 3.82 -10.34
CA THR A 42 -19.85 3.28 -11.62
C THR A 42 -18.80 3.33 -12.73
N LYS A 43 -17.52 3.55 -12.39
CA LYS A 43 -16.43 3.64 -13.36
C LYS A 43 -15.82 2.25 -13.53
N ALA A 44 -15.32 2.00 -14.74
CA ALA A 44 -14.59 0.76 -15.04
C ALA A 44 -13.29 0.65 -14.23
N ASP A 45 -12.71 1.79 -13.83
CA ASP A 45 -11.53 1.88 -12.99
C ASP A 45 -11.94 1.92 -11.52
N TRP A 46 -12.20 0.73 -10.97
CA TRP A 46 -12.78 0.57 -9.63
C TRP A 46 -11.73 0.35 -8.54
N ASN A 47 -10.58 -0.26 -8.86
CA ASN A 47 -9.46 -0.42 -7.91
C ASN A 47 -8.38 0.66 -8.03
N HIS A 48 -8.00 1.01 -9.26
CA HIS A 48 -6.86 1.89 -9.56
C HIS A 48 -5.56 1.44 -8.84
N ILE A 49 -5.15 0.19 -9.04
CA ILE A 49 -3.88 -0.31 -8.48
C ILE A 49 -2.72 0.43 -9.16
N ASN A 50 -1.84 1.05 -8.35
CA ASN A 50 -0.82 1.97 -8.86
C ASN A 50 0.63 1.62 -8.44
N ALA A 51 0.81 0.64 -7.55
CA ALA A 51 2.12 0.10 -7.19
C ALA A 51 2.02 -1.41 -6.92
N VAL A 52 3.11 -2.10 -7.21
CA VAL A 52 3.32 -3.52 -6.93
C VAL A 52 4.72 -3.66 -6.35
N ASP A 53 4.84 -4.35 -5.24
CA ASP A 53 6.14 -4.70 -4.65
C ASP A 53 6.18 -6.19 -4.29
N TYR A 54 7.38 -6.76 -4.18
CA TYR A 54 7.58 -8.19 -3.93
C TYR A 54 8.47 -8.43 -2.72
N ASN A 55 7.95 -9.19 -1.77
CA ASN A 55 8.70 -9.68 -0.63
C ASN A 55 9.19 -11.10 -0.92
N ALA A 56 10.47 -11.23 -1.23
CA ALA A 56 11.11 -12.50 -1.55
C ALA A 56 11.32 -13.42 -0.33
N GLU A 57 11.28 -12.89 0.89
CA GLU A 57 11.43 -13.69 2.11
C GLU A 57 10.19 -14.56 2.35
N PHE A 58 9.00 -13.96 2.17
CA PHE A 58 7.73 -14.65 2.38
C PHE A 58 7.07 -15.15 1.08
N ASP A 59 7.62 -14.80 -0.08
CA ASP A 59 7.02 -15.02 -1.41
C ASP A 59 5.62 -14.39 -1.49
N GLN A 60 5.55 -13.09 -1.19
CA GLN A 60 4.31 -12.31 -1.13
C GLN A 60 4.39 -11.09 -2.04
N VAL A 61 3.24 -10.66 -2.54
CA VAL A 61 3.10 -9.44 -3.36
C VAL A 61 2.26 -8.42 -2.61
N MET A 62 2.71 -7.17 -2.58
CA MET A 62 1.93 -6.04 -2.09
C MET A 62 1.40 -5.22 -3.27
N LEU A 63 0.17 -4.72 -3.11
CA LEU A 63 -0.53 -3.87 -4.06
C LEU A 63 -0.95 -2.58 -3.35
N SER A 64 -0.68 -1.43 -3.96
CA SER A 64 -1.26 -0.15 -3.53
C SER A 64 -2.55 0.10 -4.29
N VAL A 65 -3.68 0.13 -3.58
CA VAL A 65 -5.03 0.17 -4.14
C VAL A 65 -5.70 1.51 -3.84
N HIS A 66 -5.51 2.45 -4.76
CA HIS A 66 -5.89 3.85 -4.60
C HIS A 66 -7.38 4.05 -4.28
N ASN A 67 -8.28 3.40 -5.01
CA ASN A 67 -9.72 3.66 -4.85
C ASN A 67 -10.34 3.04 -3.61
N PHE A 68 -9.66 2.05 -3.00
CA PHE A 68 -10.04 1.53 -1.69
C PHE A 68 -9.37 2.33 -0.57
N SER A 69 -8.35 3.12 -0.90
CA SER A 69 -7.43 3.72 0.06
C SER A 69 -6.82 2.66 0.99
N GLU A 70 -6.34 1.58 0.38
CA GLU A 70 -5.74 0.45 1.08
C GLU A 70 -4.46 -0.04 0.39
N ILE A 71 -3.58 -0.63 1.19
CA ILE A 71 -2.59 -1.59 0.70
C ILE A 71 -3.15 -3.01 0.89
N TRP A 72 -2.88 -3.91 -0.05
CA TRP A 72 -3.25 -5.33 0.03
C TRP A 72 -2.01 -6.20 -0.13
N ILE A 73 -1.92 -7.31 0.61
CA ILE A 73 -0.85 -8.31 0.48
C ILE A 73 -1.47 -9.66 0.16
N ILE A 74 -0.91 -10.35 -0.83
CA ILE A 74 -1.37 -11.65 -1.33
C ILE A 74 -0.23 -12.67 -1.41
N ASP A 75 -0.57 -13.96 -1.35
CA ASP A 75 0.38 -15.06 -1.45
C ASP A 75 0.79 -15.32 -2.92
N HIS A 76 2.06 -15.11 -3.22
CA HIS A 76 2.61 -15.34 -4.56
C HIS A 76 3.21 -16.75 -4.72
N SER A 77 3.38 -17.51 -3.64
CA SER A 77 3.82 -18.91 -3.70
C SER A 77 2.79 -19.86 -4.33
N THR A 78 1.59 -19.35 -4.57
CA THR A 78 0.50 -20.03 -5.26
C THR A 78 0.81 -20.34 -6.72
N THR A 79 0.29 -21.46 -7.22
CA THR A 79 0.08 -21.59 -8.67
C THR A 79 -1.08 -20.69 -9.12
N THR A 80 -1.18 -20.35 -10.42
CA THR A 80 -2.34 -19.63 -10.98
C THR A 80 -3.70 -20.24 -10.57
N ALA A 81 -3.78 -21.57 -10.46
CA ALA A 81 -5.02 -22.23 -10.07
C ALA A 81 -5.35 -22.06 -8.57
N GLU A 82 -4.34 -22.02 -7.70
CA GLU A 82 -4.51 -21.73 -6.27
C GLU A 82 -4.77 -20.25 -6.04
N ALA A 83 -4.11 -19.38 -6.81
CA ALA A 83 -4.31 -17.93 -6.79
C ALA A 83 -5.74 -17.53 -7.17
N ALA A 84 -6.45 -18.32 -7.98
CA ALA A 84 -7.86 -18.11 -8.32
C ALA A 84 -8.85 -18.68 -7.28
N GLY A 85 -8.36 -19.25 -6.18
CA GLY A 85 -9.18 -19.88 -5.15
C GLY A 85 -8.81 -19.43 -3.74
N HIS A 86 -9.46 -20.06 -2.75
CA HIS A 86 -9.38 -19.73 -1.32
C HIS A 86 -8.50 -20.70 -0.51
N SER A 87 -7.63 -21.45 -1.21
CA SER A 87 -6.80 -22.49 -0.58
C SER A 87 -5.55 -22.78 -1.40
N GLY A 88 -4.45 -23.09 -0.72
CA GLY A 88 -3.15 -23.33 -1.34
C GLY A 88 -2.14 -22.22 -1.00
N GLY A 89 -0.96 -22.30 -1.58
CA GLY A 89 0.17 -21.43 -1.20
C GLY A 89 0.71 -21.72 0.21
N ASN A 90 1.77 -21.02 0.58
CA ASN A 90 2.43 -21.10 1.88
C ASN A 90 1.50 -20.69 3.02
N SER A 91 0.60 -19.75 2.78
CA SER A 91 -0.37 -19.28 3.77
C SER A 91 -1.63 -20.14 3.85
N GLY A 92 -1.83 -21.06 2.89
CA GLY A 92 -3.01 -21.92 2.83
C GLY A 92 -4.30 -21.20 2.44
N GLN A 93 -4.23 -19.94 2.03
CA GLN A 93 -5.36 -19.05 1.71
C GLN A 93 -5.58 -18.85 0.20
N GLY A 94 -4.80 -19.52 -0.65
CA GLY A 94 -4.90 -19.28 -2.10
C GLY A 94 -4.60 -17.81 -2.43
N GLY A 95 -5.43 -17.17 -3.25
CA GLY A 95 -5.28 -15.76 -3.61
C GLY A 95 -6.02 -14.77 -2.71
N ASP A 96 -6.63 -15.21 -1.61
CA ASP A 96 -7.30 -14.30 -0.67
C ASP A 96 -6.29 -13.34 -0.01
N LEU A 97 -6.77 -12.20 0.47
CA LEU A 97 -5.91 -11.20 1.09
C LEU A 97 -5.31 -11.72 2.40
N LEU A 98 -3.98 -11.74 2.48
CA LEU A 98 -3.26 -12.08 3.70
C LEU A 98 -3.24 -10.92 4.70
N TYR A 99 -3.26 -9.69 4.18
CA TYR A 99 -3.23 -8.46 4.95
C TYR A 99 -3.82 -7.31 4.13
N ARG A 100 -4.45 -6.37 4.83
CA ARG A 100 -4.88 -5.09 4.28
C ARG A 100 -4.77 -3.99 5.32
N TRP A 101 -4.44 -2.77 4.89
CA TRP A 101 -4.32 -1.64 5.79
C TRP A 101 -4.67 -0.33 5.08
N GLY A 102 -5.26 0.62 5.82
CA GLY A 102 -5.53 1.97 5.34
C GLY A 102 -6.97 2.44 5.51
N ASN A 103 -7.95 1.57 5.23
CA ASN A 103 -9.36 1.94 5.29
C ASN A 103 -10.25 0.80 5.81
N PRO A 104 -10.34 0.62 7.15
CA PRO A 104 -11.10 -0.47 7.77
C PRO A 104 -12.60 -0.53 7.41
N GLN A 105 -13.20 0.58 6.98
CA GLN A 105 -14.60 0.62 6.54
C GLN A 105 -14.85 -0.21 5.28
N SER A 106 -13.82 -0.47 4.49
CA SER A 106 -13.95 -1.24 3.24
C SER A 106 -14.17 -2.75 3.45
N TYR A 107 -14.14 -3.19 4.70
CA TYR A 107 -14.49 -4.54 5.13
C TYR A 107 -15.23 -4.53 6.47
N ASP A 108 -15.98 -3.46 6.76
CA ASP A 108 -16.83 -3.31 7.96
C ASP A 108 -16.11 -3.49 9.31
N ALA A 109 -14.80 -3.25 9.36
CA ALA A 109 -13.98 -3.40 10.56
C ALA A 109 -13.65 -2.07 11.26
N GLY A 110 -14.28 -0.97 10.84
CA GLY A 110 -14.11 0.35 11.44
C GLY A 110 -15.02 1.41 10.82
N SER A 111 -14.70 2.67 11.09
CA SER A 111 -15.45 3.86 10.70
C SER A 111 -14.57 4.87 9.97
N ALA A 112 -15.14 6.00 9.55
CA ALA A 112 -14.40 7.07 8.88
C ALA A 112 -13.28 7.67 9.75
N ASP A 113 -13.40 7.56 11.06
CA ASP A 113 -12.38 8.01 12.01
C ASP A 113 -11.17 7.06 12.07
N ASP A 114 -11.31 5.82 11.59
CA ASP A 114 -10.25 4.80 11.59
C ASP A 114 -9.43 4.82 10.29
N GLN A 115 -9.87 5.54 9.26
CA GLN A 115 -9.19 5.62 7.97
C GLN A 115 -7.86 6.37 8.09
N GLN A 116 -6.77 5.71 7.68
CA GLN A 116 -5.41 6.24 7.70
C GLN A 116 -4.92 6.66 6.30
N LEU A 117 -5.26 5.88 5.28
CA LEU A 117 -4.86 6.14 3.89
C LEU A 117 -5.96 6.84 3.12
N PHE A 118 -5.55 7.71 2.21
CA PHE A 118 -6.44 8.49 1.36
C PHE A 118 -5.84 8.57 -0.04
N VAL A 119 -6.32 7.70 -0.92
CA VAL A 119 -5.94 7.64 -2.35
C VAL A 119 -4.43 7.62 -2.60
N GLN A 120 -3.74 6.78 -1.84
CA GLN A 120 -2.28 6.69 -1.77
C GLN A 120 -1.63 6.14 -3.04
N HIS A 121 -0.32 6.33 -3.14
CA HIS A 121 0.57 5.79 -4.17
C HIS A 121 1.81 5.16 -3.54
N ASP A 122 2.50 4.33 -4.34
CA ASP A 122 3.89 3.92 -4.09
C ASP A 122 4.12 3.30 -2.70
N ALA A 123 3.26 2.33 -2.34
CA ALA A 123 3.54 1.49 -1.18
C ALA A 123 4.65 0.49 -1.53
N GLU A 124 5.68 0.43 -0.70
CA GLU A 124 6.83 -0.48 -0.84
C GLU A 124 7.26 -1.03 0.53
N TRP A 125 7.76 -2.27 0.57
CA TRP A 125 8.48 -2.76 1.73
C TRP A 125 9.84 -2.06 1.81
N ILE A 126 10.22 -1.64 3.01
CA ILE A 126 11.55 -1.12 3.25
C ILE A 126 12.56 -2.29 3.10
N PRO A 127 13.56 -2.17 2.21
CA PRO A 127 14.46 -3.28 1.89
C PRO A 127 15.30 -3.77 3.07
N SER A 128 15.77 -5.01 2.96
CA SER A 128 16.71 -5.58 3.93
C SER A 128 18.01 -4.76 4.02
N GLY A 129 18.49 -4.55 5.25
CA GLY A 129 19.66 -3.74 5.57
C GLY A 129 19.38 -2.23 5.69
N TYR A 130 18.13 -1.78 5.55
CA TYR A 130 17.75 -0.38 5.67
C TYR A 130 17.06 -0.13 7.02
N PRO A 131 17.17 1.08 7.61
CA PRO A 131 16.40 1.41 8.81
C PRO A 131 14.90 1.28 8.54
N GLY A 132 14.23 0.43 9.34
CA GLY A 132 12.82 0.05 9.11
C GLY A 132 12.62 -1.17 8.21
N GLU A 133 13.67 -1.95 7.92
CA GLU A 133 13.58 -3.22 7.18
C GLU A 133 12.32 -4.04 7.54
N GLY A 134 11.56 -4.44 6.51
CA GLY A 134 10.32 -5.20 6.64
C GLY A 134 9.07 -4.35 6.95
N ASN A 135 9.23 -3.09 7.37
CA ASN A 135 8.13 -2.13 7.46
C ASN A 135 7.64 -1.76 6.05
N ILE A 136 6.47 -1.14 5.99
CA ILE A 136 5.89 -0.64 4.73
C ILE A 136 5.94 0.88 4.74
N LEU A 137 6.50 1.47 3.69
CA LEU A 137 6.51 2.90 3.44
C LEU A 137 5.51 3.22 2.34
N VAL A 138 4.74 4.30 2.49
CA VAL A 138 3.68 4.66 1.53
C VAL A 138 3.54 6.17 1.39
N PHE A 139 3.33 6.63 0.15
CA PHE A 139 2.99 8.02 -0.12
C PHE A 139 1.48 8.21 -0.09
N ASN A 140 0.98 8.89 0.93
CA ASN A 140 -0.45 9.09 1.17
C ASN A 140 -0.89 10.46 0.66
N ASN A 141 -1.49 10.50 -0.54
CA ASN A 141 -1.83 11.73 -1.24
C ASN A 141 -2.82 12.63 -0.47
N GLY A 142 -3.75 12.02 0.28
CA GLY A 142 -4.53 12.75 1.28
C GLY A 142 -5.85 13.35 0.80
N GLN A 143 -6.31 13.05 -0.42
CA GLN A 143 -7.58 13.60 -0.91
C GLN A 143 -8.76 12.98 -0.15
N GLY A 144 -9.56 13.81 0.52
CA GLY A 144 -10.75 13.37 1.24
C GLY A 144 -10.55 13.19 2.76
N ARG A 145 -9.37 13.53 3.28
CA ARG A 145 -9.14 13.66 4.71
C ARG A 145 -10.16 14.60 5.37
N SER A 146 -10.60 14.25 6.58
CA SER A 146 -11.62 15.00 7.31
C SER A 146 -11.11 16.35 7.85
N ASP A 147 -9.81 16.46 8.11
CA ASP A 147 -9.10 17.64 8.62
C ASP A 147 -8.51 18.54 7.51
N GLY A 148 -8.70 18.16 6.24
CA GLY A 148 -8.25 18.91 5.06
C GLY A 148 -7.28 18.11 4.19
N ASN A 149 -7.23 18.44 2.90
CA ASN A 149 -6.36 17.72 1.97
C ASN A 149 -4.89 18.13 2.14
N TYR A 150 -4.03 17.17 2.44
CA TYR A 150 -2.57 17.30 2.49
C TYR A 150 -1.93 15.93 2.32
N SER A 151 -0.71 15.90 1.79
CA SER A 151 0.02 14.63 1.63
C SER A 151 0.82 14.29 2.88
N SER A 152 1.01 12.99 3.12
CA SER A 152 1.97 12.46 4.08
C SER A 152 2.79 11.34 3.47
N VAL A 153 3.95 11.06 4.07
CA VAL A 153 4.65 9.79 3.85
C VAL A 153 4.59 9.02 5.16
N ASP A 154 3.98 7.85 5.12
CA ASP A 154 3.66 7.05 6.31
C ASP A 154 4.48 5.75 6.31
N GLU A 155 5.00 5.37 7.47
CA GLU A 155 5.66 4.09 7.69
C GLU A 155 4.85 3.29 8.71
N ILE A 156 4.56 2.02 8.41
CA ILE A 156 3.86 1.11 9.31
C ILE A 156 4.70 -0.14 9.59
N VAL A 157 4.57 -0.68 10.80
CA VAL A 157 5.05 -2.01 11.14
C VAL A 157 3.87 -2.96 10.97
N PRO A 158 3.80 -3.79 9.91
CA PRO A 158 2.72 -4.76 9.79
C PRO A 158 2.81 -5.81 10.91
N PRO A 159 1.68 -6.39 11.35
CA PRO A 159 1.64 -7.36 12.45
C PRO A 159 2.01 -8.77 11.95
N VAL A 160 3.12 -8.86 11.21
CA VAL A 160 3.62 -10.09 10.56
C VAL A 160 4.59 -10.81 11.49
N ASP A 161 4.52 -12.15 11.53
CA ASP A 161 5.48 -12.99 12.25
C ASP A 161 6.61 -13.50 11.33
N ASP A 162 7.56 -14.23 11.92
CA ASP A 162 8.72 -14.80 11.19
C ASP A 162 8.32 -15.82 10.10
N ALA A 163 7.05 -16.23 10.03
CA ALA A 163 6.51 -17.12 9.00
C ALA A 163 5.72 -16.38 7.91
N GLY A 164 5.69 -15.04 7.95
CA GLY A 164 4.93 -14.23 6.99
C GLY A 164 3.43 -14.21 7.28
N VAL A 165 2.99 -14.59 8.48
CA VAL A 165 1.57 -14.61 8.87
C VAL A 165 1.22 -13.32 9.58
N TYR A 166 0.18 -12.64 9.08
CA TYR A 166 -0.32 -11.39 9.65
C TYR A 166 -1.38 -11.68 10.71
N SER A 167 -1.14 -11.24 11.94
CA SER A 167 -2.09 -11.46 13.03
C SER A 167 -3.31 -10.53 12.90
N LEU A 168 -4.50 -11.11 13.06
CA LEU A 168 -5.76 -10.38 13.13
C LEU A 168 -6.54 -10.79 14.38
N THR A 169 -7.02 -9.80 15.13
CA THR A 169 -8.04 -10.07 16.16
C THR A 169 -9.40 -10.16 15.48
N THR A 170 -10.06 -11.31 15.58
CA THR A 170 -11.38 -11.53 14.95
C THR A 170 -12.36 -10.41 15.30
N GLY A 171 -12.99 -9.82 14.26
CA GLY A 171 -13.95 -8.72 14.40
C GLY A 171 -13.31 -7.34 14.64
N SER A 172 -11.99 -7.20 14.44
CA SER A 172 -11.28 -5.92 14.50
C SER A 172 -10.58 -5.65 13.16
N ALA A 173 -10.18 -4.39 12.95
CA ALA A 173 -9.28 -4.04 11.86
C ALA A 173 -7.88 -4.65 12.07
N TYR A 174 -7.13 -4.82 10.98
CA TYR A 174 -5.71 -5.10 11.06
C TYR A 174 -4.94 -3.93 11.70
N GLU A 175 -4.01 -4.26 12.59
CA GLU A 175 -3.03 -3.31 13.14
C GLU A 175 -1.98 -2.92 12.07
N PRO A 176 -1.23 -1.82 12.26
CA PRO A 176 -1.33 -0.86 13.36
C PRO A 176 -2.48 0.16 13.16
N THR A 177 -3.08 0.63 14.25
CA THR A 177 -4.10 1.71 14.16
C THR A 177 -3.55 3.07 13.71
N VAL A 178 -2.23 3.30 13.83
CA VAL A 178 -1.54 4.52 13.37
C VAL A 178 -0.15 4.20 12.83
N PRO A 179 0.41 5.03 11.93
CA PRO A 179 1.80 4.89 11.46
C PRO A 179 2.82 4.98 12.60
N THR A 180 3.91 4.21 12.49
CA THR A 180 5.05 4.32 13.42
C THR A 180 5.91 5.54 13.14
N TRP A 181 5.88 6.04 11.91
CA TRP A 181 6.50 7.29 11.50
C TRP A 181 5.65 7.93 10.41
N SER A 182 5.59 9.25 10.39
CA SER A 182 4.87 10.00 9.36
C SER A 182 5.55 11.34 9.13
N TYR A 183 5.74 11.70 7.87
CA TYR A 183 6.17 13.02 7.45
C TYR A 183 5.02 13.81 6.85
N THR A 184 4.85 15.04 7.33
CA THR A 184 4.04 16.09 6.72
C THR A 184 4.86 17.39 6.73
N ALA A 185 4.57 18.32 5.81
CA ALA A 185 5.15 19.65 5.90
C ALA A 185 4.62 20.40 7.13
N ALA A 186 5.44 21.30 7.69
CA ALA A 186 5.07 22.10 8.86
C ALA A 186 3.78 22.91 8.64
N THR A 187 3.60 23.43 7.42
CA THR A 187 2.30 23.84 6.89
C THR A 187 1.84 22.74 5.95
N PRO A 188 0.77 21.98 6.24
CA PRO A 188 0.39 20.84 5.42
C PRO A 188 0.13 21.19 3.94
N THR A 189 -0.31 22.41 3.64
CA THR A 189 -0.53 22.88 2.26
C THR A 189 0.73 23.12 1.45
N ASP A 190 1.90 23.20 2.10
CA ASP A 190 3.19 23.33 1.42
C ASP A 190 3.66 22.00 0.83
N PHE A 191 2.96 20.90 1.14
CA PHE A 191 3.18 19.57 0.59
C PHE A 191 1.85 18.86 0.35
N TYR A 192 1.33 19.02 -0.87
CA TYR A 192 0.10 18.36 -1.29
C TYR A 192 0.15 17.97 -2.76
N ALA A 193 0.32 16.67 -2.99
CA ALA A 193 0.29 16.03 -4.29
C ALA A 193 -1.03 15.29 -4.48
N THR A 194 -1.85 15.75 -5.42
CA THR A 194 -3.19 15.18 -5.69
C THR A 194 -3.19 13.77 -6.28
N ASN A 195 -2.07 13.32 -6.83
CA ASN A 195 -1.91 12.06 -7.56
C ASN A 195 -0.41 11.74 -7.72
N ILE A 196 -0.11 10.57 -8.29
CA ILE A 196 1.26 10.09 -8.56
C ILE A 196 2.11 10.21 -7.27
N SER A 197 3.40 10.53 -7.37
CA SER A 197 4.31 10.73 -6.23
C SER A 197 4.83 9.43 -5.66
N GLY A 198 5.77 9.55 -4.72
CA GLY A 198 6.42 8.40 -4.13
C GLY A 198 7.40 8.74 -3.02
N ALA A 199 7.84 7.72 -2.31
CA ALA A 199 8.81 7.86 -1.24
C ALA A 199 9.75 6.65 -1.23
N GLN A 200 11.00 6.87 -0.86
CA GLN A 200 12.02 5.83 -0.79
C GLN A 200 12.83 5.97 0.48
N ARG A 201 12.83 4.92 1.32
CA ARG A 201 13.77 4.83 2.46
C ARG A 201 15.18 4.60 1.93
N LEU A 202 16.13 5.40 2.40
CA LEU A 202 17.54 5.31 2.03
C LEU A 202 18.35 4.58 3.10
N SER A 203 19.48 3.99 2.71
CA SER A 203 20.31 3.17 3.60
C SER A 203 20.95 3.94 4.75
N ASN A 204 21.03 5.26 4.64
CA ASN A 204 21.48 6.16 5.71
C ASN A 204 20.36 6.50 6.72
N GLY A 205 19.13 6.00 6.52
CA GLY A 205 17.97 6.27 7.36
C GLY A 205 17.15 7.50 6.96
N ASN A 206 17.58 8.25 5.95
CA ASN A 206 16.80 9.34 5.40
C ASN A 206 15.69 8.80 4.48
N THR A 207 14.71 9.65 4.17
CA THR A 207 13.65 9.33 3.22
C THR A 207 13.70 10.34 2.08
N LEU A 208 13.85 9.86 0.85
CA LEU A 208 13.63 10.66 -0.36
C LEU A 208 12.12 10.70 -0.63
N ILE A 209 11.59 11.90 -0.85
CA ILE A 209 10.17 12.13 -1.12
C ILE A 209 10.06 12.84 -2.46
N CYS A 210 9.11 12.38 -3.29
CA CYS A 210 8.81 12.93 -4.59
C CYS A 210 7.38 13.48 -4.60
N ASP A 211 7.21 14.80 -4.58
CA ASP A 211 5.96 15.45 -4.95
C ASP A 211 5.89 15.49 -6.48
N GLY A 212 5.23 14.48 -7.05
CA GLY A 212 5.24 14.24 -8.48
C GLY A 212 4.59 15.34 -9.31
N PRO A 213 3.36 15.81 -9.00
CA PRO A 213 2.69 16.85 -9.77
C PRO A 213 3.47 18.17 -9.81
N ASN A 214 4.12 18.55 -8.70
CA ASN A 214 4.87 19.79 -8.60
C ASN A 214 6.30 19.68 -9.14
N GLY A 215 6.86 18.46 -9.21
CA GLY A 215 8.24 18.26 -9.64
C GLY A 215 9.26 18.55 -8.56
N ASP A 216 8.83 18.54 -7.29
CA ASP A 216 9.66 18.80 -6.13
C ASP A 216 10.11 17.48 -5.49
N PHE A 217 11.42 17.30 -5.35
CA PHE A 217 12.01 16.14 -4.67
C PHE A 217 12.84 16.63 -3.51
N PHE A 218 12.73 15.96 -2.38
CA PHE A 218 13.48 16.37 -1.19
C PHE A 218 13.81 15.18 -0.30
N GLU A 219 14.95 15.27 0.37
CA GLU A 219 15.43 14.25 1.30
C GLU A 219 15.26 14.78 2.73
N VAL A 220 14.57 13.99 3.56
CA VAL A 220 14.35 14.30 4.98
C VAL A 220 15.09 13.32 5.87
N THR A 221 15.59 13.79 7.00
CA THR A 221 16.13 12.92 8.05
C THR A 221 15.01 12.16 8.77
N SER A 222 15.36 11.19 9.60
CA SER A 222 14.40 10.52 10.50
C SER A 222 13.68 11.51 11.44
N ASP A 223 14.35 12.62 11.77
CA ASP A 223 13.82 13.73 12.57
C ASP A 223 13.01 14.73 11.73
N LYS A 224 12.74 14.42 10.45
CA LYS A 224 11.90 15.17 9.51
C LYS A 224 12.52 16.51 9.07
N GLU A 225 13.84 16.65 9.20
CA GLU A 225 14.56 17.82 8.71
C GLU A 225 14.90 17.64 7.22
N THR A 226 14.49 18.59 6.37
CA THR A 226 14.90 18.60 4.96
C THR A 226 16.37 18.98 4.84
N ILE A 227 17.17 18.07 4.26
CA ILE A 227 18.62 18.26 4.08
C ILE A 227 19.04 18.44 2.62
N TRP A 228 18.15 18.12 1.69
CA TRP A 228 18.35 18.28 0.26
C TRP A 228 17.01 18.50 -0.42
N SER A 229 17.00 19.29 -1.49
CA SER A 229 15.86 19.44 -2.38
C SER A 229 16.29 19.72 -3.81
N TYR A 230 15.39 19.43 -4.74
CA TYR A 230 15.51 19.70 -6.16
C TYR A 230 14.14 19.96 -6.77
N ASP A 231 14.06 21.02 -7.58
CA ASP A 231 12.90 21.40 -8.37
C ASP A 231 13.22 21.12 -9.84
N TYR A 232 12.42 20.25 -10.48
CA TYR A 232 12.59 19.83 -11.87
C TYR A 232 11.95 20.79 -12.88
N ASP A 233 11.11 21.75 -12.45
CA ASP A 233 10.29 22.61 -13.31
C ASP A 233 9.36 21.80 -14.24
N GLY A 234 8.61 20.87 -13.65
CA GLY A 234 7.60 20.05 -14.34
C GLY A 234 7.18 18.79 -13.57
N GLY A 235 6.07 18.17 -13.99
CA GLY A 235 5.56 16.96 -13.33
C GLY A 235 6.37 15.69 -13.65
N VAL A 236 6.55 14.83 -12.65
CA VAL A 236 7.14 13.49 -12.79
C VAL A 236 6.30 12.45 -12.05
N PHE A 237 6.31 11.21 -12.52
CA PHE A 237 5.52 10.14 -11.90
C PHE A 237 6.05 9.73 -10.52
N ARG A 238 7.35 9.42 -10.46
CA ARG A 238 8.09 8.98 -9.27
C ARG A 238 9.58 9.24 -9.48
N VAL A 239 10.34 9.39 -8.40
CA VAL A 239 11.80 9.41 -8.41
C VAL A 239 12.35 8.29 -7.54
N THR A 240 13.45 7.68 -7.99
CA THR A 240 14.20 6.67 -7.22
C THR A 240 15.68 7.07 -7.23
N ARG A 241 16.31 7.03 -6.06
CA ARG A 241 17.74 7.25 -5.90
C ARG A 241 18.48 5.91 -5.92
N TYR A 242 19.55 5.88 -6.71
CA TYR A 242 20.53 4.80 -6.70
C TYR A 242 21.80 5.30 -6.02
N ALA A 243 22.37 4.48 -5.13
CA ALA A 243 23.70 4.74 -4.58
C ALA A 243 24.76 4.60 -5.68
N ALA A 244 25.91 5.27 -5.51
CA ALA A 244 26.96 5.29 -6.54
C ALA A 244 27.57 3.90 -6.83
N ASP A 245 27.44 2.97 -5.89
CA ASP A 245 27.87 1.57 -5.96
C ASP A 245 26.76 0.62 -6.44
N TYR A 246 25.59 1.14 -6.85
CA TYR A 246 24.50 0.32 -7.39
C TYR A 246 24.96 -0.43 -8.63
N ALA A 247 24.85 -1.77 -8.61
CA ALA A 247 25.41 -2.65 -9.63
C ALA A 247 24.86 -2.42 -11.06
N GLY A 248 23.69 -1.78 -11.19
CA GLY A 248 23.10 -1.41 -12.48
C GLY A 248 23.65 -0.12 -13.08
N LEU A 249 24.42 0.67 -12.34
CA LEU A 249 25.06 1.87 -12.87
C LEU A 249 26.37 1.50 -13.58
N PRO A 250 26.70 2.12 -14.73
CA PRO A 250 27.99 1.93 -15.36
C PRO A 250 29.09 2.39 -14.40
N VAL A 251 30.10 1.55 -14.19
CA VAL A 251 31.29 1.91 -13.41
C VAL A 251 31.90 3.16 -14.04
N GLN A 252 31.91 4.28 -13.29
CA GLN A 252 32.54 5.53 -13.73
C GLN A 252 34.07 5.40 -13.77
#